data_AF-A0A974GWT4-F1
#
_entry.id   AF-A0A974GWT4-F1
#
_cell.length_a   1.000
_cell.length_b   1.000
_cell.length_c   1.000
_cell.angle_alpha   90.00
_cell.angle_beta   90.00
_cell.angle_gamma   90.00
#
_symmetry.space_group_name_H-M   'P 1'
#
loop_
_entity.id
_entity.type
_entity.pdbx_description
1 polymer ?
#
loop_
_entity_poly.entity_id
_entity_poly.type
_entity_poly.pdbx_seq_one_letter_code
_entity_poly.pdbx_strand_id
1 'polypeptide(L)'
;MKERKRVFGLVEVYFDIIYMSSALSIGIYLVSTGHSQVKFLTGITSLLLVGGDAFHLIPRIVAILTAQEHKFVRAMGIGKLITSVTMTIFYILLWEIGIILFSPHISPIWKYVIYGLATTRILLCLFPQNRWIYEHPPVIWGIYRNIPFLMLGAAVMILFGSNAVSVSVLSNMWLAIALSFAFYIPVVMWSNINPKIGMLMLPKTCAYLWMLIMFMNL
;
A
#
# COMPACT_ATOMS: atom_id res chain seq x y z
N MET A 1 21.42 -4.16 24.47
CA MET A 1 20.49 -3.32 23.66
C MET A 1 20.66 -3.51 22.14
N LYS A 2 21.89 -3.78 21.65
CA LYS A 2 22.20 -4.05 20.22
C LYS A 2 21.57 -5.35 19.68
N GLU A 3 21.52 -6.42 20.48
CA GLU A 3 20.92 -7.70 20.08
C GLU A 3 19.40 -7.63 19.87
N ARG A 4 18.66 -6.94 20.76
CA ARG A 4 17.20 -6.76 20.57
C ARG A 4 16.86 -6.04 19.26
N LYS A 5 17.60 -4.99 18.88
CA LYS A 5 17.41 -4.31 17.57
C LYS A 5 17.66 -5.27 16.39
N ARG A 6 18.62 -6.18 16.51
CA ARG A 6 18.96 -7.19 15.49
C ARG A 6 17.86 -8.24 15.32
N VAL A 7 17.25 -8.71 16.41
CA VAL A 7 16.16 -9.70 16.36
C VAL A 7 14.94 -9.13 15.64
N PHE A 8 14.54 -7.89 15.95
CA PHE A 8 13.44 -7.23 15.23
C PHE A 8 13.76 -7.01 13.75
N GLY A 9 15.00 -6.63 13.42
CA GLY A 9 15.44 -6.48 12.03
C GLY A 9 15.36 -7.78 11.23
N LEU A 10 15.75 -8.92 11.80
CA LEU A 10 15.65 -10.20 11.10
C LEU A 10 14.20 -10.60 10.82
N VAL A 11 13.29 -10.38 11.78
CA VAL A 11 11.85 -10.63 11.57
C VAL A 11 11.32 -9.78 10.40
N GLU A 12 11.70 -8.50 10.32
CA GLU A 12 11.34 -7.64 9.19
C GLU A 12 11.87 -8.18 7.86
N VAL A 13 13.13 -8.64 7.82
CA VAL A 13 13.72 -9.22 6.60
C VAL A 13 12.95 -10.46 6.13
N TYR A 14 12.69 -11.42 7.03
CA TYR A 14 11.94 -12.62 6.66
C TYR A 14 10.54 -12.29 6.18
N PHE A 15 9.86 -11.36 6.88
CA PHE A 15 8.53 -10.91 6.49
C PHE A 15 8.53 -10.24 5.12
N ASP A 16 9.45 -9.30 4.88
CA ASP A 16 9.53 -8.57 3.61
C ASP A 16 9.81 -9.51 2.43
N ILE A 17 10.69 -10.51 2.60
CA ILE A 17 10.96 -11.52 1.57
C ILE A 17 9.71 -12.37 1.28
N ILE A 18 9.02 -12.86 2.31
CA ILE A 18 7.79 -13.67 2.16
C ILE A 18 6.70 -12.83 1.49
N TYR A 19 6.50 -11.59 1.93
CA TYR A 19 5.55 -10.66 1.34
C TYR A 19 5.83 -10.44 -0.14
N MET A 20 7.05 -10.03 -0.49
CA MET A 20 7.41 -9.70 -1.86
C MET A 20 7.31 -10.91 -2.78
N SER A 21 7.79 -12.07 -2.34
CA SER A 21 7.69 -13.31 -3.13
C SER A 21 6.24 -13.75 -3.34
N SER A 22 5.40 -13.68 -2.30
CA SER A 22 3.97 -14.02 -2.37
C SER A 22 3.21 -13.07 -3.30
N ALA A 23 3.36 -11.76 -3.09
CA ALA A 23 2.67 -10.73 -3.88
C ALA A 23 3.10 -10.77 -5.36
N LEU A 24 4.39 -10.97 -5.63
CA LEU A 24 4.90 -11.16 -6.99
C LEU A 24 4.33 -12.42 -7.64
N SER A 25 4.32 -13.54 -6.93
CA SER A 25 3.78 -14.81 -7.44
C SER A 25 2.29 -14.70 -7.76
N ILE A 26 1.50 -14.09 -6.87
CA ILE A 26 0.07 -13.84 -7.10
C ILE A 26 -0.13 -12.93 -8.32
N GLY A 27 0.64 -11.85 -8.43
CA GLY A 27 0.53 -10.93 -9.57
C GLY A 27 0.86 -11.60 -10.91
N ILE A 28 1.94 -12.38 -10.97
CA ILE A 28 2.32 -13.13 -12.19
C ILE A 28 1.24 -14.16 -12.52
N TYR A 29 0.75 -14.90 -11.52
CA TYR A 29 -0.31 -15.90 -11.70
C TYR A 29 -1.58 -15.28 -12.29
N LEU A 30 -2.04 -14.17 -11.72
CA LEU A 30 -3.24 -13.46 -12.16
C LEU A 30 -3.13 -12.93 -13.59
N VAL A 31 -1.98 -12.36 -13.95
CA VAL A 31 -1.72 -11.90 -15.33
C VAL A 31 -1.65 -13.09 -16.30
N SER A 32 -1.02 -14.20 -15.91
CA SER A 32 -0.80 -15.35 -16.79
C SER A 32 -2.05 -16.21 -17.00
N THR A 33 -2.98 -16.21 -16.02
CA THR A 33 -4.23 -16.99 -16.07
C THR A 33 -5.47 -16.12 -16.34
N GLY A 34 -5.27 -14.81 -16.49
CA GLY A 34 -6.33 -13.82 -16.65
C GLY A 34 -6.98 -13.88 -18.03
N HIS A 35 -8.00 -14.72 -18.19
CA HIS A 35 -8.83 -14.73 -19.40
C HIS A 35 -9.87 -13.60 -19.43
N SER A 36 -10.21 -13.02 -18.27
CA SER A 36 -11.11 -11.87 -18.16
C SER A 36 -10.33 -10.57 -17.96
N GLN A 37 -10.88 -9.47 -18.49
CA GLN A 37 -10.30 -8.13 -18.31
C GLN A 37 -10.08 -7.79 -16.84
N VAL A 38 -11.01 -8.19 -15.95
CA VAL A 38 -10.89 -7.92 -14.51
C VAL A 38 -9.74 -8.69 -13.89
N LYS A 39 -9.58 -9.98 -14.21
CA LYS A 39 -8.50 -10.82 -13.66
C LYS A 39 -7.12 -10.36 -14.12
N PHE A 40 -7.02 -9.89 -15.37
CA PHE A 40 -5.80 -9.24 -15.84
C PHE A 40 -5.52 -7.94 -15.06
N LEU A 41 -6.54 -7.10 -14.86
CA LEU A 41 -6.39 -5.83 -14.14
C LEU A 41 -6.02 -6.02 -12.66
N THR A 42 -6.58 -7.03 -11.98
CA THR A 42 -6.19 -7.38 -10.60
C THR A 42 -4.74 -7.90 -10.54
N GLY A 43 -4.28 -8.62 -11.56
CA GLY A 43 -2.89 -9.02 -11.72
C GLY A 43 -1.94 -7.82 -11.87
N ILE A 44 -2.25 -6.89 -12.78
CA ILE A 44 -1.50 -5.63 -12.93
C ILE A 44 -1.49 -4.82 -11.63
N THR A 45 -2.62 -4.76 -10.93
CA THR A 45 -2.74 -4.06 -9.63
C THR A 45 -1.83 -4.69 -8.58
N SER A 46 -1.75 -6.03 -8.54
CA SER A 46 -0.87 -6.78 -7.64
C SER A 46 0.62 -6.53 -7.95
N LEU A 47 0.99 -6.55 -9.24
CA LEU A 47 2.36 -6.28 -9.69
C LEU A 47 2.79 -4.83 -9.42
N LEU A 48 1.88 -3.87 -9.58
CA LEU A 48 2.12 -2.47 -9.25
C LEU A 48 2.43 -2.28 -7.77
N LEU A 49 1.68 -2.97 -6.89
CA LEU A 49 1.87 -2.90 -5.44
C LEU A 49 3.27 -3.40 -5.04
N VAL A 50 3.61 -4.65 -5.41
CA VAL A 50 4.91 -5.24 -5.06
C VAL A 50 6.07 -4.54 -5.76
N GLY A 51 5.88 -4.10 -7.01
CA GLY A 51 6.88 -3.36 -7.77
C GLY A 51 7.19 -1.99 -7.15
N GLY A 52 6.18 -1.27 -6.67
CA GLY A 52 6.39 -0.02 -5.94
C GLY A 52 7.09 -0.24 -4.61
N ASP A 53 6.65 -1.24 -3.84
CA ASP A 53 7.24 -1.56 -2.54
C ASP A 53 8.70 -2.03 -2.65
N ALA A 54 9.08 -2.72 -3.72
CA ALA A 54 10.45 -3.18 -3.94
C ALA A 54 11.49 -2.06 -3.79
N PHE A 55 11.17 -0.82 -4.23
CA PHE A 55 12.10 0.31 -4.17
C PHE A 55 12.49 0.75 -2.76
N HIS A 56 11.73 0.38 -1.73
CA HIS A 56 12.07 0.69 -0.34
C HIS A 56 12.30 -0.55 0.53
N LEU A 57 11.69 -1.70 0.19
CA LEU A 57 11.90 -2.97 0.91
C LEU A 57 13.23 -3.61 0.55
N ILE A 58 13.63 -3.63 -0.73
CA ILE A 58 14.93 -4.22 -1.11
C ILE A 58 16.10 -3.46 -0.44
N PRO A 59 16.18 -2.12 -0.50
CA PRO A 59 17.22 -1.40 0.22
C PRO A 59 17.19 -1.62 1.74
N ARG A 60 15.99 -1.79 2.32
CA ARG A 60 15.84 -2.08 3.76
C ARG A 60 16.38 -3.45 4.12
N ILE A 61 16.04 -4.49 3.35
CA ILE A 61 16.56 -5.85 3.53
C ILE A 61 18.08 -5.83 3.49
N VAL A 62 18.66 -5.21 2.45
CA VAL A 62 20.13 -5.11 2.30
C VAL A 62 20.74 -4.32 3.46
N ALA A 63 20.13 -3.21 3.88
CA ALA A 63 20.59 -2.40 5.00
C ALA A 63 20.68 -3.20 6.31
N ILE A 64 19.67 -4.01 6.61
CA ILE A 64 19.61 -4.85 7.82
C ILE A 64 20.66 -5.97 7.74
N LEU A 65 20.72 -6.69 6.62
CA LEU A 65 21.64 -7.82 6.43
C LEU A 65 23.12 -7.39 6.45
N THR A 66 23.43 -6.23 5.87
CA THR A 66 24.80 -5.68 5.85
C THR A 66 25.14 -4.85 7.09
N ALA A 67 24.17 -4.58 7.96
CA ALA A 67 24.27 -3.64 9.08
C ALA A 67 24.77 -2.24 8.67
N GLN A 68 24.40 -1.77 7.46
CA GLN A 68 24.81 -0.48 6.88
C GLN A 68 23.62 0.46 6.63
N GLU A 69 22.73 0.61 7.61
CA GLU A 69 21.51 1.44 7.51
C GLU A 69 21.74 2.83 6.93
N HIS A 70 22.80 3.52 7.39
CA HIS A 70 23.17 4.87 6.94
C HIS A 70 23.41 4.97 5.42
N LYS A 71 23.92 3.92 4.76
CA LYS A 71 24.19 3.95 3.30
C LYS A 71 22.93 3.87 2.46
N PHE A 72 21.85 3.30 3.02
CA PHE A 72 20.61 3.05 2.30
C PHE A 72 19.48 4.02 2.65
N VAL A 73 19.70 4.99 3.56
CA VAL A 73 18.69 6.02 3.93
C VAL A 73 18.11 6.71 2.70
N ARG A 74 18.98 7.12 1.76
CA ARG A 74 18.55 7.79 0.52
C ARG A 74 17.70 6.89 -0.37
N ALA A 75 18.12 5.65 -0.57
CA ALA A 75 17.38 4.68 -1.39
C ALA A 75 16.01 4.36 -0.76
N MET A 76 15.96 4.11 0.54
CA MET A 76 14.70 3.89 1.27
C MET A 76 13.79 5.12 1.23
N GLY A 77 14.37 6.33 1.32
CA GLY A 77 13.63 7.59 1.22
C GLY A 77 12.95 7.79 -0.14
N ILE A 78 13.73 7.63 -1.23
CA ILE A 78 13.20 7.67 -2.60
C ILE A 78 12.17 6.55 -2.81
N GLY A 79 12.46 5.36 -2.32
CA GLY A 79 11.52 4.25 -2.40
C GLY A 79 10.18 4.54 -1.71
N LYS A 80 10.18 5.19 -0.54
CA LYS A 80 8.94 5.61 0.14
C LYS A 80 8.14 6.62 -0.68
N LEU A 81 8.79 7.51 -1.43
CA LEU A 81 8.11 8.39 -2.40
C LEU A 81 7.45 7.57 -3.49
N ILE A 82 8.19 6.65 -4.12
CA ILE A 82 7.68 5.78 -5.20
C ILE A 82 6.49 4.97 -4.68
N THR A 83 6.64 4.27 -3.55
CA THR A 83 5.55 3.55 -2.87
C THR A 83 4.35 4.46 -2.60
N SER A 84 4.54 5.70 -2.15
CA SER A 84 3.41 6.60 -1.88
C SER A 84 2.62 6.91 -3.15
N VAL A 85 3.29 7.08 -4.28
CA VAL A 85 2.66 7.30 -5.60
C VAL A 85 2.01 6.01 -6.10
N THR A 86 2.71 4.88 -6.10
CA THR A 86 2.16 3.60 -6.57
C THR A 86 0.98 3.13 -5.72
N MET A 87 1.00 3.36 -4.41
CA MET A 87 -0.15 3.11 -3.53
C MET A 87 -1.37 3.96 -3.90
N THR A 88 -1.16 5.17 -4.40
CA THR A 88 -2.27 6.02 -4.89
C THR A 88 -2.90 5.41 -6.12
N ILE A 89 -2.06 4.99 -7.07
CA ILE A 89 -2.50 4.35 -8.32
C ILE A 89 -3.16 3.00 -7.99
N PHE A 90 -2.65 2.23 -7.03
CA PHE A 90 -3.25 1.00 -6.55
C PHE A 90 -4.71 1.21 -6.11
N TYR A 91 -4.99 2.25 -5.32
CA TYR A 91 -6.37 2.54 -4.91
C TYR A 91 -7.27 3.06 -6.03
N ILE A 92 -6.71 3.76 -7.03
CA ILE A 92 -7.45 4.08 -8.26
C ILE A 92 -7.82 2.79 -9.00
N LEU A 93 -6.88 1.86 -9.16
CA LEU A 93 -7.15 0.58 -9.82
C LEU A 93 -8.16 -0.26 -9.04
N LEU A 94 -8.08 -0.29 -7.70
CA LEU A 94 -9.10 -0.92 -6.87
C LEU A 94 -10.49 -0.32 -7.11
N TRP A 95 -10.58 1.01 -7.18
CA TRP A 95 -11.82 1.70 -7.50
C TRP A 95 -12.37 1.26 -8.85
N GLU A 96 -11.56 1.33 -9.91
CA GLU A 96 -11.97 0.92 -11.28
C GLU A 96 -12.38 -0.55 -11.34
N ILE A 97 -11.65 -1.45 -10.68
CA ILE A 97 -12.03 -2.88 -10.54
C ILE A 97 -13.40 -3.00 -9.88
N GLY A 98 -13.64 -2.27 -8.79
CA GLY A 98 -14.94 -2.27 -8.11
C GLY A 98 -16.08 -1.74 -8.99
N ILE A 99 -15.84 -0.69 -9.78
CA ILE A 99 -16.83 -0.17 -10.74
C ILE A 99 -17.19 -1.23 -11.79
N ILE A 100 -16.19 -1.90 -12.36
CA ILE A 100 -16.41 -2.94 -13.39
C ILE A 100 -17.18 -4.13 -12.78
N LEU A 101 -16.78 -4.58 -11.59
CA LEU A 101 -17.37 -5.77 -10.96
C LEU A 101 -18.79 -5.56 -10.47
N PHE A 102 -19.07 -4.43 -9.83
CA PHE A 102 -20.35 -4.20 -9.18
C PHE A 102 -21.34 -3.46 -10.07
N SER A 103 -20.87 -2.79 -11.13
CA SER A 103 -21.66 -1.88 -11.97
C SER A 103 -22.66 -1.03 -11.16
N PRO A 104 -22.22 -0.38 -10.08
CA PRO A 104 -23.13 0.24 -9.12
C PRO A 104 -23.73 1.52 -9.71
N HIS A 105 -24.96 1.84 -9.31
CA HIS A 105 -25.58 3.13 -9.65
C HIS A 105 -24.97 4.25 -8.80
N ILE A 106 -23.82 4.77 -9.24
CA ILE A 106 -23.14 5.91 -8.62
C ILE A 106 -23.16 7.14 -9.53
N SER A 107 -23.25 8.32 -8.93
CA SER A 107 -23.18 9.58 -9.68
C SER A 107 -21.81 9.74 -10.38
N PRO A 108 -21.77 10.22 -11.64
CA PRO A 108 -20.52 10.48 -12.36
C PRO A 108 -19.55 11.41 -11.61
N ILE A 109 -20.05 12.22 -10.68
CA ILE A 109 -19.23 13.13 -9.86
C ILE A 109 -18.14 12.38 -9.07
N TRP A 110 -18.41 11.14 -8.65
CA TRP A 110 -17.47 10.34 -7.88
C TRP A 110 -16.19 10.04 -8.63
N LYS A 111 -16.25 9.89 -9.97
CA LYS A 111 -15.04 9.74 -10.78
C LYS A 111 -14.13 10.97 -10.62
N TYR A 112 -14.67 12.17 -10.74
CA TYR A 112 -13.88 13.39 -10.58
C TYR A 112 -13.33 13.54 -9.16
N VAL A 113 -14.11 13.16 -8.14
CA VAL A 113 -13.65 13.17 -6.74
C VAL A 113 -12.46 12.23 -6.55
N ILE A 114 -12.57 10.98 -7.00
CA ILE A 114 -11.52 9.95 -6.84
C ILE A 114 -10.23 10.35 -7.53
N TYR A 115 -10.31 10.75 -8.80
CA TYR A 115 -9.14 11.20 -9.56
C TYR A 115 -8.58 12.51 -9.01
N GLY A 116 -9.42 13.44 -8.55
CA GLY A 116 -8.99 14.68 -7.90
C GLY A 116 -8.22 14.44 -6.59
N LEU A 117 -8.70 13.52 -5.74
CA LEU A 117 -7.99 13.11 -4.51
C LEU A 117 -6.64 12.47 -4.84
N ALA A 118 -6.60 11.59 -5.84
CA ALA A 118 -5.37 10.95 -6.28
C ALA A 118 -4.34 11.96 -6.82
N THR A 119 -4.76 12.87 -7.70
CA THR A 119 -3.90 13.92 -8.23
C THR A 119 -3.38 14.82 -7.10
N THR A 120 -4.25 15.23 -6.18
CA THR A 120 -3.87 16.03 -5.02
C THR A 120 -2.80 15.32 -4.19
N ARG A 121 -2.98 14.02 -3.90
CA ARG A 121 -1.99 13.23 -3.18
C ARG A 121 -0.65 13.16 -3.92
N ILE A 122 -0.66 12.88 -5.22
CA ILE A 122 0.57 12.77 -6.01
C ILE A 122 1.33 14.10 -6.01
N LEU A 123 0.64 15.22 -6.24
CA LEU A 123 1.25 16.55 -6.16
C LEU A 123 1.84 16.82 -4.76
N LEU A 124 1.09 16.47 -3.71
CA LEU A 124 1.57 16.60 -2.33
C LEU A 124 2.81 15.75 -2.05
N CYS A 125 2.94 14.56 -2.66
CA CYS A 125 4.12 13.71 -2.53
C CYS A 125 5.37 14.31 -3.21
N LEU A 126 5.20 15.05 -4.30
CA LEU A 126 6.31 15.60 -5.10
C LEU A 126 6.91 16.88 -4.51
N PHE A 127 6.21 17.56 -3.61
CA PHE A 127 6.74 18.75 -2.96
C PHE A 127 8.05 18.47 -2.20
N PRO A 128 9.12 19.28 -2.38
CA PRO A 128 10.42 19.05 -1.77
C PRO A 128 10.38 19.11 -0.23
N GLN A 129 9.38 19.77 0.34
CA GLN A 129 9.16 19.89 1.78
C GLN A 129 8.90 18.55 2.48
N ASN A 130 8.54 17.50 1.74
CA ASN A 130 8.45 16.14 2.27
C ASN A 130 9.80 15.61 2.79
N ARG A 131 10.93 16.14 2.30
CA ARG A 131 12.29 15.79 2.74
C ARG A 131 12.52 14.27 2.79
N TRP A 132 12.07 13.55 1.76
CA TRP A 132 12.06 12.08 1.71
C TRP A 132 13.41 11.41 2.02
N ILE A 133 14.53 12.07 1.72
CA ILE A 133 15.90 11.55 1.86
C ILE A 133 16.49 11.79 3.26
N TYR A 134 15.83 12.59 4.11
CA TYR A 134 16.31 12.90 5.46
C TYR A 134 15.83 11.86 6.48
N GLU A 135 16.62 11.62 7.53
CA GLU A 135 16.29 10.65 8.60
C GLU A 135 15.02 11.02 9.38
N HIS A 136 14.78 12.33 9.56
CA HIS A 136 13.63 12.87 10.29
C HIS A 136 12.80 13.80 9.40
N PRO A 137 11.98 13.24 8.49
CA PRO A 137 11.09 14.04 7.67
C PRO A 137 9.98 14.69 8.52
N PRO A 138 9.50 15.88 8.13
CA PRO A 138 8.47 16.59 8.88
C PRO A 138 7.14 15.84 8.87
N VAL A 139 6.59 15.56 10.06
CA VAL A 139 5.33 14.80 10.24
C VAL A 139 4.17 15.49 9.52
N ILE A 140 4.10 16.83 9.55
CA ILE A 140 2.99 17.61 8.97
C ILE A 140 2.79 17.34 7.47
N TRP A 141 3.88 17.20 6.70
CA TRP A 141 3.81 16.86 5.27
C TRP A 141 3.39 15.41 5.05
N GLY A 142 3.79 14.53 5.99
CA GLY A 142 3.27 13.17 6.09
C GLY A 142 1.75 13.16 6.29
N ILE A 143 1.20 14.05 7.11
CA ILE A 143 -0.25 14.17 7.33
C ILE A 143 -0.93 14.71 6.06
N TYR A 144 -0.44 15.82 5.49
CA TYR A 144 -1.06 16.45 4.32
C TYR A 144 -1.24 15.51 3.13
N ARG A 145 -0.21 14.74 2.75
CA ARG A 145 -0.31 13.77 1.64
C ARG A 145 -1.19 12.55 1.96
N ASN A 146 -1.48 12.30 3.23
CA ASN A 146 -2.26 11.14 3.69
C ASN A 146 -3.73 11.45 3.95
N ILE A 147 -4.12 12.71 4.16
CA ILE A 147 -5.54 13.10 4.19
C ILE A 147 -6.28 12.71 2.89
N PRO A 148 -5.83 13.12 1.67
CA PRO A 148 -6.51 12.74 0.44
C PRO A 148 -6.45 11.22 0.19
N PHE A 149 -5.42 10.54 0.71
CA PHE A 149 -5.33 9.08 0.64
C PHE A 149 -6.34 8.36 1.50
N LEU A 150 -6.54 8.85 2.72
CA LEU A 150 -7.50 8.30 3.65
C LEU A 150 -8.92 8.47 3.09
N MET A 151 -9.20 9.64 2.50
CA MET A 151 -10.48 9.88 1.80
C MET A 151 -10.66 8.96 0.60
N LEU A 152 -9.63 8.80 -0.24
CA LEU A 152 -9.64 7.87 -1.36
C LEU A 152 -9.90 6.44 -0.87
N GLY A 153 -9.14 5.99 0.13
CA GLY A 153 -9.27 4.67 0.74
C GLY A 153 -10.65 4.43 1.36
N ALA A 154 -11.21 5.42 2.05
CA ALA A 154 -12.56 5.35 2.59
C ALA A 154 -13.61 5.23 1.48
N ALA A 155 -13.46 5.94 0.36
CA ALA A 155 -14.37 5.81 -0.77
C ALA A 155 -14.31 4.40 -1.40
N VAL A 156 -13.10 3.85 -1.59
CA VAL A 156 -12.94 2.47 -2.07
C VAL A 156 -13.51 1.46 -1.07
N MET A 157 -13.27 1.66 0.23
CA MET A 157 -13.82 0.82 1.30
C MET A 157 -15.35 0.81 1.27
N ILE A 158 -15.99 1.97 1.14
CA ILE A 158 -17.45 2.09 1.06
C ILE A 158 -17.96 1.40 -0.21
N LEU A 159 -17.31 1.59 -1.36
CA LEU A 159 -17.69 0.93 -2.62
C LEU A 159 -17.72 -0.60 -2.47
N PHE A 160 -16.67 -1.19 -1.92
CA PHE A 160 -16.61 -2.64 -1.70
C PHE A 160 -17.55 -3.10 -0.56
N GLY A 161 -17.76 -2.29 0.46
CA GLY A 161 -18.63 -2.62 1.59
C GLY A 161 -20.11 -2.63 1.21
N SER A 162 -20.55 -1.62 0.47
CA SER A 162 -21.92 -1.51 -0.04
C SER A 162 -22.27 -2.61 -1.04
N ASN A 163 -21.26 -3.23 -1.66
CA ASN A 163 -21.43 -4.29 -2.66
C ASN A 163 -20.85 -5.63 -2.20
N ALA A 164 -20.64 -5.83 -0.89
CA ALA A 164 -19.97 -7.01 -0.35
C ALA A 164 -20.68 -8.34 -0.70
N VAL A 165 -22.00 -8.30 -0.92
CA VAL A 165 -22.79 -9.49 -1.26
C VAL A 165 -22.77 -9.79 -2.77
N SER A 166 -22.43 -8.80 -3.61
CA SER A 166 -22.47 -8.93 -5.07
C SER A 166 -21.44 -9.93 -5.60
N VAL A 167 -20.25 -9.98 -4.99
CA VAL A 167 -19.19 -10.93 -5.33
C VAL A 167 -18.70 -11.59 -4.05
N SER A 168 -19.14 -12.82 -3.80
CA SER A 168 -18.90 -13.56 -2.54
C SER A 168 -17.42 -13.63 -2.16
N VAL A 169 -16.55 -13.85 -3.15
CA VAL A 169 -15.09 -13.92 -2.97
C VAL A 169 -14.49 -12.61 -2.45
N LEU A 170 -15.09 -11.47 -2.81
CA LEU A 170 -14.61 -10.12 -2.44
C LEU A 170 -15.40 -9.51 -1.27
N SER A 171 -16.28 -10.28 -0.62
CA SER A 171 -17.14 -9.81 0.48
C SER A 171 -16.37 -9.18 1.65
N ASN A 172 -15.13 -9.62 1.88
CA ASN A 172 -14.27 -9.12 2.94
C ASN A 172 -13.26 -8.05 2.48
N MET A 173 -13.31 -7.61 1.21
CA MET A 173 -12.38 -6.62 0.67
C MET A 173 -12.43 -5.30 1.44
N TRP A 174 -13.63 -4.83 1.79
CA TRP A 174 -13.81 -3.61 2.58
C TRP A 174 -13.15 -3.72 3.96
N LEU A 175 -13.22 -4.90 4.60
CA LEU A 175 -12.62 -5.15 5.91
C LEU A 175 -11.08 -5.15 5.82
N ALA A 176 -10.53 -5.76 4.77
CA ALA A 176 -9.09 -5.71 4.51
C ALA A 176 -8.60 -4.26 4.30
N ILE A 177 -9.34 -3.44 3.54
CA ILE A 177 -9.04 -2.01 3.36
C ILE A 177 -9.12 -1.28 4.71
N ALA A 178 -10.19 -1.49 5.49
CA ALA A 178 -10.39 -0.87 6.79
C ALA A 178 -9.24 -1.18 7.76
N LEU A 179 -8.85 -2.46 7.88
CA LEU A 179 -7.73 -2.90 8.71
C LEU A 179 -6.42 -2.29 8.25
N SER A 180 -6.18 -2.23 6.93
CA SER A 180 -4.98 -1.59 6.36
C SER A 180 -4.84 -0.14 6.82
N PHE A 181 -5.92 0.65 6.76
CA PHE A 181 -5.91 2.03 7.23
C PHE A 181 -5.87 2.17 8.75
N ALA A 182 -6.55 1.29 9.48
CA ALA A 182 -6.52 1.26 10.94
C ALA A 182 -5.09 1.08 11.49
N PHE A 183 -4.29 0.22 10.86
CA PHE A 183 -2.87 0.07 11.19
C PHE A 183 -1.99 1.19 10.63
N TYR A 184 -2.39 1.82 9.53
CA TYR A 184 -1.60 2.88 8.88
C TYR A 184 -1.64 4.21 9.63
N ILE A 185 -2.83 4.64 10.09
CA ILE A 185 -3.02 5.97 10.72
C ILE A 185 -2.06 6.17 11.90
N PRO A 186 -1.92 5.21 12.85
CA PRO A 186 -1.00 5.39 13.97
C PRO A 186 0.46 5.52 13.54
N VAL A 187 0.85 4.81 12.48
CA VAL A 187 2.20 4.88 11.94
C VAL A 187 2.51 6.28 11.41
N VAL A 188 1.60 6.87 10.64
CA VAL A 188 1.80 8.22 10.08
C VAL A 188 1.96 9.27 11.18
N MET A 189 1.18 9.16 12.25
CA MET A 189 1.11 10.18 13.30
C MET A 189 2.25 10.06 14.32
N TRP A 190 2.63 8.84 14.69
CA TRP A 190 3.47 8.61 15.88
C TRP A 190 4.75 7.82 15.65
N SER A 191 5.04 7.32 14.43
CA SER A 191 6.27 6.53 14.21
C SER A 191 7.56 7.31 14.48
N ASN A 192 7.54 8.63 14.28
CA ASN A 192 8.70 9.49 14.54
C ASN A 192 8.97 9.68 16.04
N ILE A 193 7.95 9.51 16.89
CA ILE A 193 8.05 9.65 18.35
C ILE A 193 8.36 8.29 18.98
N ASN A 194 7.66 7.24 18.54
CA ASN A 194 7.87 5.88 19.01
C ASN A 194 8.11 4.93 17.83
N PRO A 195 9.38 4.62 17.52
CA PRO A 195 9.74 3.75 16.38
C PRO A 195 9.05 2.38 16.40
N LYS A 196 8.67 1.86 17.58
CA LYS A 196 7.96 0.58 17.71
C LYS A 196 6.58 0.60 17.06
N ILE A 197 5.94 1.77 16.96
CA ILE A 197 4.64 1.90 16.26
C ILE A 197 4.81 1.57 14.77
N GLY A 198 6.01 1.76 14.21
CA GLY A 198 6.34 1.34 12.86
C GLY A 198 6.10 -0.15 12.58
N MET A 199 6.11 -1.01 13.60
CA MET A 199 5.82 -2.45 13.45
C MET A 199 4.38 -2.72 12.98
N LEU A 200 3.45 -1.77 13.15
CA LEU A 200 2.09 -1.88 12.58
C LEU A 200 2.08 -1.91 11.05
N MET A 201 3.20 -1.63 10.38
CA MET A 201 3.36 -1.88 8.95
C MET A 201 3.25 -3.37 8.60
N LEU A 202 3.64 -4.29 9.49
CA LEU A 202 3.53 -5.74 9.25
C LEU A 202 2.06 -6.20 9.12
N PRO A 203 1.17 -5.99 10.11
CA PRO A 203 -0.23 -6.37 9.97
C PRO A 203 -0.96 -5.59 8.87
N LYS A 204 -0.55 -4.34 8.59
CA LYS A 204 -1.02 -3.60 7.40
C LYS A 204 -0.69 -4.34 6.11
N THR A 205 0.55 -4.81 5.96
CA THR A 205 0.99 -5.57 4.77
C THR A 205 0.28 -6.91 4.66
N CYS A 206 -0.03 -7.58 5.77
CA CYS A 206 -0.88 -8.77 5.76
C CYS A 206 -2.28 -8.48 5.19
N ALA A 207 -2.87 -7.32 5.52
CA ALA A 207 -4.15 -6.91 4.94
C ALA A 207 -4.04 -6.71 3.42
N TYR A 208 -2.92 -6.19 2.91
CA TYR A 208 -2.67 -6.12 1.47
C TYR A 208 -2.55 -7.49 0.82
N LEU A 209 -1.79 -8.42 1.41
CA LEU A 209 -1.74 -9.80 0.91
C LEU A 209 -3.11 -10.46 0.89
N TRP A 210 -3.94 -10.21 1.90
CA TRP A 210 -5.30 -10.72 1.93
C TRP A 210 -6.14 -10.19 0.76
N MET A 211 -6.01 -8.90 0.42
CA MET A 211 -6.62 -8.33 -0.79
C MET A 211 -6.16 -9.05 -2.07
N LEU A 212 -4.86 -9.34 -2.20
CA LEU A 212 -4.34 -10.06 -3.36
C LEU A 212 -4.83 -11.51 -3.43
N ILE A 213 -4.95 -12.19 -2.29
CA ILE A 213 -5.49 -13.55 -2.22
C ILE A 213 -6.97 -13.56 -2.64
N MET A 214 -7.75 -12.56 -2.22
CA MET A 214 -9.14 -12.41 -2.69
C MET A 214 -9.20 -12.23 -4.21
N PHE A 215 -8.28 -11.47 -4.80
CA PHE A 215 -8.18 -11.38 -6.26
C PHE A 215 -7.78 -12.67 -6.95
N MET A 216 -6.90 -13.47 -6.35
CA MET A 216 -6.50 -14.77 -6.89
C MET A 216 -7.70 -15.72 -7.04
N ASN A 217 -8.67 -15.61 -6.13
CA ASN A 217 -9.87 -16.44 -6.08
C ASN A 217 -11.03 -15.90 -6.94
N LEU A 218 -10.83 -14.78 -7.65
CA LEU A 218 -11.77 -14.21 -8.61
C LEU A 218 -11.75 -14.98 -9.95
#